data_AF-A0A0R2ZH21-F1
#
_entry.id   AF-A0A0R2ZH21-F1
#
_cell.length_a   1.000
_cell.length_b   1.000
_cell.length_c   1.000
_cell.angle_alpha   90.00
_cell.angle_beta   90.00
_cell.angle_gamma   90.00
#
_symmetry.space_group_name_H-M   'P 1'
#
loop_
_entity.id
_entity.type
_entity.pdbx_description
1 polymer ?
#
loop_
_entity_poly.entity_id
_entity_poly.type
_entity_poly.pdbx_seq_one_letter_code
_entity_poly.pdbx_strand_id
1 'polypeptide(L)'
;MPATARFPALPYCLALLLGLLALVGYWYGLGRSVVLPDVASASHKLQCASYTPFDKDQSPYDQPFTLRPERMDADLALLATRFECIRTYSMYGLEAIPALARKHGLKLMIGAWVSSDPIATQKEVELLIAAANANPDVVTSVIVGNEALLRKEVTATQLVKLIHTVKSQIKQPVTYADVWEFWLQHPEIAPAVDFLTIHLLPYWEDDPSGIDQALKHVGDVRQTFGLRFPDKDILIGETGWPSQGRQRETAVPSRVNQAKFMRGFVAMAEANGWHYNLIEAFDQPWKRLNEGAVGGYWGLFDADRQEKGILAGPVSNVPYWRVWLGVGGAILLAALVLGGRVRSTRNALALPLLGAVAACSIGTWAELTRVTARSPDEWAWAAVLVMLNLSVLAHAALALSAREGWRERAFAWMERRAGWLVAMAGFAGAVMMLAMVFDPRYRSFPSAALVLPALVYLVRPVGGPRREMVLLALIIGAGIAPQLYREGLLNQQAWGWAVVSLLMVVALWRCLRVRKV
;
A
#
# COMPACT_ATOMS: atom_id res chain seq x y z
N MET A 1 -43.58 27.26 36.07
CA MET A 1 -42.43 26.34 35.97
C MET A 1 -42.36 25.84 34.53
N PRO A 2 -41.28 26.08 33.76
CA PRO A 2 -41.20 25.50 32.43
C PRO A 2 -41.00 23.99 32.60
N ALA A 3 -41.82 23.17 31.94
CA ALA A 3 -41.66 21.72 31.94
C ALA A 3 -40.23 21.39 31.49
N THR A 4 -39.42 20.83 32.39
CA THR A 4 -38.08 20.34 32.06
C THR A 4 -38.24 19.32 30.94
N ALA A 5 -37.79 19.66 29.73
CA ALA A 5 -37.84 18.76 28.59
C ALA A 5 -37.21 17.41 28.99
N ARG A 6 -38.01 16.34 28.96
CA ARG A 6 -37.56 15.00 29.33
C ARG A 6 -36.45 14.58 28.37
N PHE A 7 -35.40 13.95 28.91
CA PHE A 7 -34.32 13.42 28.08
C PHE A 7 -34.89 12.36 27.14
N PRO A 8 -34.68 12.48 25.82
CA PRO A 8 -35.18 11.51 24.85
C PRO A 8 -34.33 10.22 24.91
N ALA A 9 -34.55 9.43 25.96
CA ALA A 9 -33.72 8.27 26.32
C ALA A 9 -33.78 7.15 25.26
N LEU A 10 -34.98 6.76 24.84
CA LEU A 10 -35.16 5.69 23.86
C LEU A 10 -34.43 5.96 22.53
N PRO A 11 -34.62 7.11 21.84
CA PRO A 11 -33.89 7.39 20.60
C PRO A 11 -32.38 7.53 20.82
N TYR A 12 -31.95 8.05 21.98
CA TYR A 12 -30.53 8.11 22.32
C TYR A 12 -29.90 6.71 22.44
N CYS A 13 -30.53 5.82 23.22
CA CYS A 13 -30.05 4.45 23.41
C CYS A 13 -30.06 3.67 22.09
N LEU A 14 -31.09 3.85 21.26
CA LEU A 14 -31.17 3.23 19.94
C LEU A 14 -30.03 3.71 19.03
N ALA A 15 -29.79 5.03 18.95
CA ALA A 15 -28.70 5.58 18.15
C ALA A 15 -27.32 5.16 18.69
N LEU A 16 -27.16 5.04 20.01
CA LEU A 16 -25.95 4.53 20.61
C LEU A 16 -25.70 3.07 20.26
N LEU A 17 -26.73 2.22 20.33
CA LEU A 17 -26.64 0.83 19.90
C LEU A 17 -26.24 0.73 18.42
N LEU A 18 -26.91 1.51 17.54
CA LEU A 18 -26.56 1.57 16.13
C LEU A 18 -25.12 2.06 15.90
N GLY A 19 -24.69 3.09 16.63
CA GLY A 19 -23.32 3.61 16.55
C GLY A 19 -22.27 2.59 16.99
N LEU A 20 -22.53 1.85 18.08
CA LEU A 20 -21.66 0.78 18.56
C LEU A 20 -21.61 -0.40 17.57
N LEU A 21 -22.77 -0.83 17.05
CA LEU A 21 -22.83 -1.88 16.03
C LEU A 21 -22.09 -1.47 14.75
N ALA A 22 -22.23 -0.22 14.31
CA ALA A 22 -21.51 0.30 13.16
C ALA A 22 -19.99 0.34 13.40
N LEU A 23 -19.55 0.81 14.58
CA LEU A 23 -18.13 0.86 14.94
C LEU A 23 -17.51 -0.53 15.03
N VAL A 24 -18.17 -1.46 15.72
CA VAL A 24 -17.73 -2.86 15.83
C VAL A 24 -17.74 -3.52 14.46
N GLY A 25 -18.84 -3.39 13.71
CA GLY A 25 -19.01 -3.96 12.38
C GLY A 25 -17.97 -3.44 11.38
N TYR A 26 -17.62 -2.15 11.46
CA TYR A 26 -16.59 -1.53 10.63
C TYR A 26 -15.21 -2.14 10.88
N TRP A 27 -14.73 -2.13 12.12
CA TRP A 27 -13.40 -2.67 12.44
C TRP A 27 -13.33 -4.19 12.31
N TYR A 28 -14.39 -4.91 12.70
CA TYR A 28 -14.47 -6.35 12.49
C TYR A 28 -14.50 -6.70 10.99
N GLY A 29 -15.27 -5.97 10.19
CA GLY A 29 -15.35 -6.17 8.74
C GLY A 29 -14.01 -5.99 8.03
N LEU A 30 -13.25 -4.96 8.42
CA LEU A 30 -11.91 -4.69 7.89
C LEU A 30 -10.84 -5.65 8.42
N GLY A 31 -10.97 -6.07 9.69
CA GLY A 31 -9.89 -6.71 10.43
C GLY A 31 -10.06 -8.19 10.70
N ARG A 32 -11.23 -8.79 10.46
CA ARG A 32 -11.43 -10.23 10.66
C ARG A 32 -10.41 -11.01 9.82
N SER A 33 -9.80 -12.00 10.44
CA SER A 33 -8.87 -12.87 9.73
C SER A 33 -9.62 -13.75 8.73
N VAL A 34 -9.01 -13.94 7.58
CA VAL A 34 -9.42 -14.88 6.54
C VAL A 34 -8.50 -16.08 6.62
N VAL A 35 -9.09 -17.28 6.63
CA VAL A 35 -8.35 -18.53 6.55
C VAL A 35 -8.32 -18.96 5.08
N LEU A 36 -7.11 -19.19 4.57
CA LEU A 36 -6.87 -19.66 3.21
C LEU A 36 -6.08 -20.99 3.30
N PRO A 37 -6.08 -21.83 2.25
CA PRO A 37 -5.22 -23.00 2.20
C PRO A 37 -3.74 -22.60 2.31
N ASP A 38 -2.97 -23.32 3.12
CA ASP A 38 -1.54 -23.04 3.31
C ASP A 38 -0.71 -23.67 2.20
N VAL A 39 0.35 -22.99 1.77
CA VAL A 39 1.29 -23.50 0.75
C VAL A 39 2.72 -23.64 1.27
N ALA A 40 3.02 -23.10 2.45
CA ALA A 40 4.30 -23.28 3.11
C ALA A 40 4.12 -23.99 4.45
N SER A 41 4.98 -24.96 4.74
CA SER A 41 5.00 -25.66 6.03
C SER A 41 6.45 -25.92 6.44
N ALA A 42 6.67 -26.39 7.68
CA ALA A 42 8.01 -26.74 8.14
C ALA A 42 8.66 -27.86 7.29
N SER A 43 7.85 -28.69 6.62
CA SER A 43 8.30 -29.80 5.78
C SER A 43 8.26 -29.52 4.27
N HIS A 44 7.71 -28.38 3.84
CA HIS A 44 7.59 -28.01 2.44
C HIS A 44 8.16 -26.61 2.21
N LYS A 45 9.38 -26.55 1.68
CA LYS A 45 10.04 -25.31 1.28
C LYS A 45 9.59 -24.93 -0.13
N LEU A 46 9.42 -23.64 -0.36
CA LEU A 46 9.14 -23.07 -1.66
C LEU A 46 10.43 -22.91 -2.47
N GLN A 47 10.32 -22.73 -3.79
CA GLN A 47 11.48 -22.70 -4.69
C GLN A 47 12.43 -21.52 -4.40
N CYS A 48 12.15 -20.33 -4.94
CA CYS A 48 12.99 -19.13 -4.75
C CYS A 48 12.19 -17.92 -4.25
N ALA A 49 12.86 -17.01 -3.55
CA ALA A 49 12.38 -15.66 -3.28
C ALA A 49 13.43 -14.59 -3.64
N SER A 50 12.98 -13.47 -4.20
CA SER A 50 13.84 -12.29 -4.42
C SER A 50 14.31 -11.73 -3.08
N TYR A 51 15.62 -11.53 -2.95
CA TYR A 51 16.26 -10.99 -1.77
C TYR A 51 17.07 -9.72 -2.10
N THR A 52 16.77 -8.66 -1.34
CA THR A 52 17.55 -7.43 -1.31
C THR A 52 17.93 -7.12 0.14
N PRO A 53 19.21 -6.85 0.46
CA PRO A 53 19.68 -6.79 1.85
C PRO A 53 19.54 -5.42 2.52
N PHE A 54 18.74 -4.51 1.98
CA PHE A 54 18.48 -3.23 2.63
C PHE A 54 17.51 -3.42 3.79
N ASP A 55 17.87 -2.87 4.94
CA ASP A 55 16.96 -2.74 6.08
C ASP A 55 15.98 -1.57 5.86
N LYS A 56 15.00 -1.41 6.76
CA LYS A 56 13.93 -0.40 6.64
C LYS A 56 14.42 1.04 6.57
N ASP A 57 15.64 1.29 7.06
CA ASP A 57 16.33 2.59 7.12
C ASP A 57 17.47 2.71 6.09
N GLN A 58 17.59 1.77 5.14
CA GLN A 58 18.60 1.80 4.08
C GLN A 58 17.99 1.85 2.69
N SER A 59 18.74 2.42 1.76
CA SER A 59 18.36 2.52 0.36
C SER A 59 19.59 2.28 -0.55
N PRO A 60 19.41 1.67 -1.73
CA PRO A 60 20.46 1.59 -2.74
C PRO A 60 20.87 2.98 -3.26
N TYR A 61 20.07 4.02 -3.00
CA TYR A 61 20.36 5.39 -3.44
C TYR A 61 21.30 6.14 -2.50
N ASP A 62 21.57 5.62 -1.29
CA ASP A 62 22.44 6.24 -0.29
C ASP A 62 23.91 5.88 -0.59
N GLN A 63 24.50 6.46 -1.63
CA GLN A 63 25.84 6.09 -2.10
C GLN A 63 26.97 6.83 -1.35
N PRO A 64 28.05 6.13 -0.93
CA PRO A 64 28.19 4.66 -0.93
C PRO A 64 27.33 4.03 0.17
N PHE A 65 26.57 2.99 -0.18
CA PHE A 65 25.80 2.27 0.84
C PHE A 65 26.72 1.28 1.56
N THR A 66 26.45 1.03 2.84
CA THR A 66 27.14 0.00 3.63
C THR A 66 26.13 -1.03 4.10
N LEU A 67 26.22 -2.25 3.56
CA LEU A 67 25.37 -3.35 3.99
C LEU A 67 25.80 -3.87 5.36
N ARG A 68 24.85 -4.46 6.10
CA ARG A 68 25.05 -5.05 7.42
C ARG A 68 25.22 -6.57 7.28
N PRO A 69 26.45 -7.12 7.38
CA PRO A 69 26.67 -8.57 7.17
C PRO A 69 25.88 -9.45 8.14
N GLU A 70 25.78 -9.03 9.40
CA GLU A 70 24.98 -9.71 10.43
C GLU A 70 23.48 -9.73 10.07
N ARG A 71 22.99 -8.67 9.42
CA ARG A 71 21.61 -8.62 8.92
C ARG A 71 21.42 -9.59 7.77
N MET A 72 22.34 -9.63 6.82
CA MET A 72 22.28 -10.58 5.69
C MET A 72 22.32 -12.03 6.18
N ASP A 73 23.18 -12.34 7.14
CA ASP A 73 23.25 -13.68 7.73
C ASP A 73 21.94 -14.09 8.40
N ALA A 74 21.34 -13.19 9.19
CA ALA A 74 20.06 -13.42 9.86
C ALA A 74 18.88 -13.55 8.86
N ASP A 75 18.86 -12.70 7.83
CA ASP A 75 17.84 -12.74 6.78
C ASP A 75 17.92 -14.08 6.02
N LEU A 76 19.12 -14.53 5.63
CA LEU A 76 19.29 -15.81 4.94
C LEU A 76 18.98 -17.02 5.85
N ALA A 77 19.30 -16.95 7.14
CA ALA A 77 18.89 -17.98 8.10
C ALA A 77 17.36 -18.10 8.16
N LEU A 78 16.65 -16.97 8.20
CA LEU A 78 15.20 -16.92 8.19
C LEU A 78 14.64 -17.48 6.87
N LEU A 79 15.15 -17.02 5.73
CA LEU A 79 14.69 -17.47 4.41
C LEU A 79 14.94 -18.97 4.19
N ALA A 80 16.03 -19.52 4.70
CA ALA A 80 16.32 -20.95 4.63
C ALA A 80 15.27 -21.83 5.33
N THR A 81 14.44 -21.27 6.23
CA THR A 81 13.31 -22.00 6.83
C THR A 81 12.12 -22.15 5.89
N ARG A 82 12.05 -21.35 4.82
CA ARG A 82 10.89 -21.25 3.91
C ARG A 82 11.22 -21.54 2.45
N PHE A 83 12.46 -21.31 2.04
CA PHE A 83 12.89 -21.36 0.64
C PHE A 83 14.11 -22.26 0.45
N GLU A 84 14.21 -22.85 -0.73
CA GLU A 84 15.40 -23.59 -1.18
C GLU A 84 16.45 -22.67 -1.80
N CYS A 85 16.01 -21.52 -2.32
CA CYS A 85 16.81 -20.62 -3.13
C CYS A 85 16.47 -19.15 -2.87
N ILE A 86 17.43 -18.26 -3.13
CA ILE A 86 17.18 -16.82 -3.23
C ILE A 86 17.68 -16.28 -4.56
N ARG A 87 17.03 -15.22 -5.04
CA ARG A 87 17.43 -14.45 -6.21
C ARG A 87 17.96 -13.07 -5.81
N THR A 88 19.10 -12.65 -6.37
CA THR A 88 19.61 -11.27 -6.22
C THR A 88 19.56 -10.51 -7.55
N TYR A 89 19.49 -9.18 -7.47
CA TYR A 89 19.39 -8.28 -8.64
C TYR A 89 20.73 -7.71 -9.13
N SER A 90 21.71 -7.70 -8.24
CA SER A 90 23.03 -7.08 -8.40
C SER A 90 24.06 -7.98 -7.71
N MET A 91 25.32 -7.85 -8.10
CA MET A 91 26.44 -8.42 -7.35
C MET A 91 27.30 -7.35 -6.67
N TYR A 92 27.06 -6.07 -6.95
CA TYR A 92 27.74 -4.97 -6.30
C TYR A 92 27.42 -4.90 -4.80
N GLY A 93 28.45 -5.07 -3.96
CA GLY A 93 28.31 -5.10 -2.50
C GLY A 93 27.72 -6.42 -1.96
N LEU A 94 27.35 -7.36 -2.83
CA LEU A 94 26.74 -8.65 -2.48
C LEU A 94 27.72 -9.84 -2.61
N GLU A 95 29.01 -9.57 -2.66
CA GLU A 95 30.06 -10.57 -2.88
C GLU A 95 30.10 -11.63 -1.76
N ALA A 96 29.58 -11.31 -0.57
CA ALA A 96 29.48 -12.23 0.57
C ALA A 96 28.29 -13.21 0.49
N ILE A 97 27.26 -12.94 -0.34
CA ILE A 97 26.02 -13.73 -0.40
C ILE A 97 26.28 -15.23 -0.69
N PRO A 98 27.17 -15.62 -1.62
CA PRO A 98 27.47 -17.04 -1.84
C PRO A 98 27.95 -17.80 -0.60
N ALA A 99 28.79 -17.18 0.23
CA ALA A 99 29.27 -17.81 1.46
C ALA A 99 28.14 -17.97 2.49
N LEU A 100 27.28 -16.96 2.64
CA LEU A 100 26.13 -16.99 3.54
C LEU A 100 25.08 -18.00 3.08
N ALA A 101 24.80 -18.07 1.78
CA ALA A 101 23.87 -19.04 1.22
C ALA A 101 24.33 -20.48 1.47
N ARG A 102 25.63 -20.75 1.27
CA ARG A 102 26.24 -22.05 1.58
C ARG A 102 26.08 -22.41 3.06
N LYS A 103 26.32 -21.45 3.97
CA LYS A 103 26.17 -21.64 5.42
C LYS A 103 24.76 -22.08 5.81
N HIS A 104 23.73 -21.54 5.15
CA HIS A 104 22.32 -21.81 5.46
C HIS A 104 21.67 -22.86 4.55
N GLY A 105 22.43 -23.46 3.63
CA GLY A 105 21.93 -24.48 2.70
C GLY A 105 21.00 -23.93 1.61
N LEU A 106 21.13 -22.67 1.25
CA LEU A 106 20.38 -22.02 0.17
C LEU A 106 21.14 -22.12 -1.16
N LYS A 107 20.40 -22.26 -2.25
CA LYS A 107 20.88 -22.06 -3.62
C LYS A 107 20.71 -20.61 -4.08
N LEU A 108 21.40 -20.23 -5.14
CA LEU A 108 21.46 -18.85 -5.62
C LEU A 108 21.18 -18.71 -7.12
N MET A 109 20.26 -17.81 -7.42
CA MET A 109 20.16 -17.13 -8.71
C MET A 109 20.75 -15.73 -8.58
N ILE A 110 21.90 -15.47 -9.19
CA ILE A 110 22.58 -14.16 -9.05
C ILE A 110 22.41 -13.30 -10.29
N GLY A 111 22.21 -11.99 -10.09
CA GLY A 111 21.96 -11.03 -11.15
C GLY A 111 23.04 -9.97 -11.28
N ALA A 112 23.29 -9.51 -12.51
CA ALA A 112 23.99 -8.24 -12.77
C ALA A 112 22.98 -7.17 -13.13
N TRP A 113 23.06 -6.02 -12.45
CA TRP A 113 22.22 -4.87 -12.77
C TRP A 113 22.74 -4.18 -14.04
N VAL A 114 22.08 -4.42 -15.17
CA VAL A 114 22.37 -3.75 -16.43
C VAL A 114 21.67 -2.38 -16.42
N SER A 115 22.43 -1.33 -16.74
CA SER A 115 21.94 0.04 -16.78
C SER A 115 22.43 0.82 -18.01
N SER A 116 21.98 2.06 -18.15
CA SER A 116 22.42 2.97 -19.21
C SER A 116 23.86 3.45 -19.02
N ASP A 117 24.44 3.27 -17.83
CA ASP A 117 25.86 3.49 -17.57
C ASP A 117 26.65 2.23 -17.95
N PRO A 118 27.47 2.27 -19.01
CA PRO A 118 28.24 1.11 -19.46
C PRO A 118 29.37 0.75 -18.49
N ILE A 119 29.91 1.70 -17.71
CA ILE A 119 30.97 1.44 -16.73
C ILE A 119 30.39 0.70 -15.53
N ALA A 120 29.25 1.18 -15.02
CA ALA A 120 28.55 0.49 -13.93
C ALA A 120 28.10 -0.91 -14.35
N THR A 121 27.55 -1.05 -15.57
CA THR A 121 27.15 -2.34 -16.14
C THR A 121 28.33 -3.31 -16.26
N GLN A 122 29.48 -2.84 -16.76
CA GLN A 122 30.67 -3.67 -16.90
C GLN A 122 31.15 -4.19 -15.53
N LYS A 123 31.14 -3.33 -14.50
CA LYS A 123 31.50 -3.72 -13.14
C LYS A 123 30.58 -4.80 -12.57
N GLU A 124 29.27 -4.67 -12.76
CA GLU A 124 28.28 -5.68 -12.34
C GLU A 124 28.52 -7.02 -13.06
N VAL A 125 28.78 -6.99 -14.36
CA VAL A 125 29.07 -8.20 -15.16
C VAL A 125 30.36 -8.90 -14.70
N GLU A 126 31.41 -8.15 -14.40
CA GLU A 126 32.67 -8.73 -13.88
C GLU A 126 32.48 -9.40 -12.52
N LEU A 127 31.77 -8.73 -11.60
CA LEU A 127 31.45 -9.30 -10.28
C LEU A 127 30.58 -10.54 -10.40
N LEU A 128 29.60 -10.53 -11.31
CA LEU A 128 28.74 -11.66 -11.61
C LEU A 128 29.52 -12.88 -12.10
N ILE A 129 30.41 -12.69 -13.09
CA ILE A 129 31.26 -13.75 -13.63
C ILE A 129 32.18 -14.31 -12.54
N ALA A 130 32.83 -13.44 -11.76
CA ALA A 130 33.72 -13.84 -10.67
C ALA A 130 32.97 -14.66 -9.60
N ALA A 131 31.80 -14.18 -9.18
CA ALA A 131 30.98 -14.87 -8.18
C ALA A 131 30.48 -16.23 -8.67
N ALA A 132 30.02 -16.33 -9.92
CA ALA A 132 29.58 -17.58 -10.54
C ALA A 132 30.72 -18.61 -10.60
N ASN A 133 31.89 -18.22 -11.09
CA ASN A 133 33.03 -19.13 -11.21
C ASN A 133 33.60 -19.59 -9.88
N ALA A 134 33.60 -18.72 -8.86
CA ALA A 134 34.09 -19.05 -7.54
C ALA A 134 33.13 -19.92 -6.71
N ASN A 135 31.83 -19.96 -7.07
CA ASN A 135 30.79 -20.61 -6.26
C ASN A 135 29.86 -21.54 -7.07
N PRO A 136 30.39 -22.49 -7.87
CA PRO A 136 29.57 -23.38 -8.71
C PRO A 136 28.72 -24.36 -7.90
N ASP A 137 29.00 -24.53 -6.61
CA ASP A 137 28.26 -25.41 -5.71
C ASP A 137 26.94 -24.82 -5.21
N VAL A 138 26.83 -23.48 -5.15
CA VAL A 138 25.61 -22.77 -4.69
C VAL A 138 24.93 -21.94 -5.78
N VAL A 139 25.66 -21.43 -6.77
CA VAL A 139 25.07 -20.65 -7.87
C VAL A 139 24.48 -21.59 -8.92
N THR A 140 23.16 -21.59 -9.05
CA THR A 140 22.41 -22.46 -9.96
C THR A 140 22.13 -21.82 -11.31
N SER A 141 22.03 -20.49 -11.37
CA SER A 141 21.88 -19.74 -12.62
C SER A 141 22.30 -18.28 -12.46
N VAL A 142 22.47 -17.61 -13.61
CA VAL A 142 22.94 -16.24 -13.71
C VAL A 142 21.98 -15.41 -14.56
N ILE A 143 21.65 -14.20 -14.10
CA ILE A 143 20.69 -13.29 -14.74
C ILE A 143 21.42 -12.02 -15.22
N VAL A 144 21.45 -11.77 -16.52
CA VAL A 144 22.12 -10.60 -17.11
C VAL A 144 21.10 -9.52 -17.37
N GLY A 145 20.83 -8.67 -16.38
CA GLY A 145 19.86 -7.59 -16.45
C GLY A 145 18.49 -7.94 -15.90
N ASN A 146 17.86 -6.94 -15.29
CA ASN A 146 16.48 -6.98 -14.80
C ASN A 146 15.70 -5.82 -15.43
N GLU A 147 14.70 -6.15 -16.25
CA GLU A 147 13.81 -5.17 -16.88
C GLU A 147 14.57 -4.07 -17.64
N ALA A 148 15.73 -4.40 -18.20
CA ALA A 148 16.63 -3.43 -18.79
C ALA A 148 16.04 -2.82 -20.08
N LEU A 149 15.23 -3.60 -20.81
CA LEU A 149 14.47 -3.12 -21.97
C LEU A 149 13.23 -2.33 -21.56
N LEU A 150 12.48 -2.80 -20.55
CA LEU A 150 11.36 -2.04 -19.97
C LEU A 150 11.79 -0.66 -19.49
N ARG A 151 12.93 -0.58 -18.79
CA ARG A 151 13.55 0.67 -18.33
C ARG A 151 14.18 1.49 -19.46
N LYS A 152 14.24 0.94 -20.69
CA LYS A 152 14.81 1.57 -21.90
C LYS A 152 16.27 2.00 -21.71
N GLU A 153 17.02 1.24 -20.93
CA GLU A 153 18.39 1.57 -20.57
C GLU A 153 19.41 0.98 -21.55
N VAL A 154 19.04 -0.11 -22.24
CA VAL A 154 19.86 -0.77 -23.27
C VAL A 154 18.99 -1.24 -24.44
N THR A 155 19.63 -1.50 -25.57
CA THR A 155 18.99 -2.15 -26.74
C THR A 155 19.09 -3.67 -26.65
N ALA A 156 18.19 -4.39 -27.33
CA ALA A 156 18.24 -5.85 -27.46
C ALA A 156 19.62 -6.35 -27.95
N THR A 157 20.21 -5.68 -28.94
CA THR A 157 21.55 -6.02 -29.46
C THR A 157 22.66 -5.89 -28.41
N GLN A 158 22.64 -4.81 -27.62
CA GLN A 158 23.61 -4.63 -26.54
C GLN A 158 23.44 -5.70 -25.46
N LEU A 159 22.20 -6.02 -25.10
CA LEU A 159 21.87 -7.04 -24.12
C LEU A 159 22.32 -8.44 -24.57
N VAL A 160 22.04 -8.83 -25.81
CA VAL A 160 22.50 -10.09 -26.41
C VAL A 160 24.03 -10.20 -26.37
N LYS A 161 24.74 -9.10 -26.65
CA LYS A 161 26.20 -9.07 -26.55
C LYS A 161 26.67 -9.35 -25.12
N LEU A 162 26.07 -8.70 -24.12
CA LEU A 162 26.39 -8.93 -22.70
C LEU A 162 26.13 -10.38 -22.29
N ILE A 163 24.98 -10.95 -22.68
CA ILE A 163 24.63 -12.35 -22.44
C ILE A 163 25.70 -13.29 -23.00
N HIS A 164 26.12 -13.09 -24.26
CA HIS A 164 27.18 -13.91 -24.86
C HIS A 164 28.53 -13.76 -24.15
N THR A 165 28.89 -12.55 -23.72
CA THR A 165 30.12 -12.30 -22.95
C THR A 165 30.11 -13.03 -21.60
N VAL A 166 28.97 -13.09 -20.91
CA VAL A 166 28.84 -13.85 -19.66
C VAL A 166 28.91 -15.36 -19.94
N LYS A 167 28.13 -15.85 -20.91
CA LYS A 167 28.08 -17.27 -21.28
C LYS A 167 29.44 -17.85 -21.69
N SER A 168 30.30 -17.06 -22.34
CA SER A 168 31.63 -17.54 -22.73
C SER A 168 32.61 -17.71 -21.57
N GLN A 169 32.26 -17.22 -20.37
CA GLN A 169 33.15 -17.15 -19.22
C GLN A 169 32.67 -17.93 -18.00
N ILE A 170 31.47 -18.51 -18.02
CA ILE A 170 30.90 -19.29 -16.91
C ILE A 170 30.31 -20.61 -17.40
N LYS A 171 29.94 -21.50 -16.47
CA LYS A 171 29.32 -22.81 -16.77
C LYS A 171 27.83 -22.89 -16.43
N GLN A 172 27.35 -22.00 -15.57
CA GLN A 172 25.97 -21.94 -15.15
C GLN A 172 25.08 -21.45 -16.30
N PRO A 173 23.81 -21.88 -16.35
CA PRO A 173 22.87 -21.38 -17.34
C PRO A 173 22.61 -19.88 -17.12
N VAL A 174 22.56 -19.14 -18.23
CA VAL A 174 22.40 -17.69 -18.29
C VAL A 174 21.03 -17.34 -18.85
N THR A 175 20.37 -16.40 -18.19
CA THR A 175 19.09 -15.85 -18.62
C THR A 175 19.10 -14.32 -18.59
N TYR A 176 18.01 -13.74 -19.08
CA TYR A 176 17.62 -12.35 -18.94
C TYR A 176 16.26 -12.32 -18.27
N ALA A 177 15.96 -11.32 -17.44
CA ALA A 177 14.68 -11.22 -16.75
C ALA A 177 13.95 -9.92 -17.13
N ASP A 178 12.69 -10.04 -17.57
CA ASP A 178 11.85 -8.89 -17.96
C ASP A 178 10.36 -9.24 -17.85
N VAL A 179 9.51 -8.23 -17.93
CA VAL A 179 8.05 -8.40 -18.07
C VAL A 179 7.71 -9.13 -19.37
N TRP A 180 6.63 -9.89 -19.33
CA TRP A 180 6.28 -10.83 -20.41
C TRP A 180 6.01 -10.11 -21.74
N GLU A 181 5.50 -8.88 -21.72
CA GLU A 181 5.24 -8.08 -22.92
C GLU A 181 6.54 -7.77 -23.68
N PHE A 182 7.63 -7.48 -22.96
CA PHE A 182 8.92 -7.13 -23.58
C PHE A 182 9.61 -8.33 -24.21
N TRP A 183 9.39 -9.54 -23.69
CA TRP A 183 9.80 -10.77 -24.35
C TRP A 183 9.08 -11.01 -25.69
N LEU A 184 7.80 -10.62 -25.80
CA LEU A 184 7.05 -10.72 -27.04
C LEU A 184 7.40 -9.61 -28.04
N GLN A 185 7.82 -8.44 -27.55
CA GLN A 185 8.32 -7.34 -28.38
C GLN A 185 9.73 -7.59 -28.91
N HIS A 186 10.56 -8.29 -28.14
CA HIS A 186 11.97 -8.60 -28.46
C HIS A 186 12.27 -10.11 -28.50
N PRO A 187 11.55 -10.90 -29.32
CA PRO A 187 11.74 -12.35 -29.37
C PRO A 187 13.13 -12.77 -29.87
N GLU A 188 13.87 -11.87 -30.53
CA GLU A 188 15.24 -12.07 -31.01
C GLU A 188 16.26 -12.36 -29.89
N ILE A 189 15.92 -12.08 -28.63
CA ILE A 189 16.79 -12.34 -27.47
C ILE A 189 16.70 -13.80 -27.02
N ALA A 190 15.56 -14.46 -27.25
CA ALA A 190 15.31 -15.82 -26.76
C ALA A 190 16.38 -16.85 -27.17
N PRO A 191 16.95 -16.82 -28.39
CA PRO A 191 18.05 -17.72 -28.76
C PRO A 191 19.35 -17.52 -27.96
N ALA A 192 19.61 -16.31 -27.43
CA ALA A 192 20.86 -16.01 -26.73
C ALA A 192 20.91 -16.59 -25.30
N VAL A 193 19.76 -16.66 -24.63
CA VAL A 193 19.62 -17.18 -23.26
C VAL A 193 19.46 -18.70 -23.24
N ASP A 194 19.80 -19.34 -22.12
CA ASP A 194 19.59 -20.78 -21.92
C ASP A 194 18.13 -21.12 -21.62
N PHE A 195 17.47 -20.27 -20.82
CA PHE A 195 16.04 -20.35 -20.49
C PHE A 195 15.44 -18.94 -20.38
N LEU A 196 14.12 -18.83 -20.47
CA LEU A 196 13.39 -17.57 -20.35
C LEU A 196 13.08 -17.26 -18.89
N THR A 197 13.24 -16.00 -18.49
CA THR A 197 12.78 -15.52 -17.18
C THR A 197 11.76 -14.41 -17.38
N ILE A 198 10.48 -14.70 -17.12
CA ILE A 198 9.37 -13.78 -17.34
C ILE A 198 8.84 -13.25 -16.01
N HIS A 199 8.52 -11.96 -15.93
CA HIS A 199 7.84 -11.37 -14.79
C HIS A 199 6.34 -11.30 -15.05
N LEU A 200 5.55 -11.78 -14.08
CA LEU A 200 4.10 -11.83 -14.11
C LEU A 200 3.59 -11.14 -12.84
N LEU A 201 3.31 -9.85 -12.97
CA LEU A 201 2.91 -8.96 -11.87
C LEU A 201 1.58 -8.31 -12.23
N PRO A 202 0.43 -8.99 -12.07
CA PRO A 202 -0.84 -8.52 -12.64
C PRO A 202 -1.31 -7.15 -12.15
N TYR A 203 -0.77 -6.67 -11.02
CA TYR A 203 -0.98 -5.29 -10.56
C TYR A 203 -0.24 -4.25 -11.41
N TRP A 204 0.96 -4.56 -11.90
CA TRP A 204 1.86 -3.67 -12.65
C TRP A 204 1.75 -3.75 -14.16
N GLU A 205 1.16 -4.80 -14.70
CA GLU A 205 0.99 -4.98 -16.15
C GLU A 205 0.19 -3.85 -16.80
N ASP A 206 0.30 -3.72 -18.13
CA ASP A 206 -0.32 -2.62 -18.87
C ASP A 206 -1.85 -2.59 -18.66
N ASP A 207 -2.48 -3.77 -18.58
CA ASP A 207 -3.88 -3.98 -18.20
C ASP A 207 -3.99 -4.70 -16.84
N PRO A 208 -4.23 -3.99 -15.73
CA PRO A 208 -4.22 -4.58 -14.40
C PRO A 208 -5.37 -5.55 -14.16
N SER A 209 -5.02 -6.78 -13.78
CA SER A 209 -6.03 -7.78 -13.42
C SER A 209 -6.37 -7.73 -11.94
N GLY A 210 -7.67 -7.61 -11.62
CA GLY A 210 -8.18 -7.75 -10.26
C GLY A 210 -7.92 -9.14 -9.67
N ILE A 211 -7.93 -9.25 -8.33
CA ILE A 211 -7.51 -10.46 -7.61
C ILE A 211 -8.23 -11.74 -8.05
N ASP A 212 -9.50 -11.65 -8.43
CA ASP A 212 -10.31 -12.81 -8.83
C ASP A 212 -9.96 -13.31 -10.25
N GLN A 213 -9.29 -12.50 -11.08
CA GLN A 213 -8.87 -12.85 -12.45
C GLN A 213 -7.35 -13.06 -12.57
N ALA A 214 -6.56 -12.51 -11.64
CA ALA A 214 -5.11 -12.48 -11.70
C ALA A 214 -4.44 -13.85 -11.92
N LEU A 215 -4.92 -14.90 -11.25
CA LEU A 215 -4.36 -16.25 -11.41
C LEU A 215 -4.67 -16.85 -12.78
N LYS A 216 -5.88 -16.62 -13.30
CA LYS A 216 -6.25 -17.07 -14.64
C LYS A 216 -5.34 -16.40 -15.67
N HIS A 217 -5.16 -15.08 -15.54
CA HIS A 217 -4.28 -14.30 -16.40
C HIS A 217 -2.85 -14.85 -16.42
N VAL A 218 -2.27 -15.13 -15.23
CA VAL A 218 -0.95 -15.78 -15.12
C VAL A 218 -0.88 -17.11 -15.88
N GLY A 219 -1.93 -17.95 -15.76
CA GLY A 219 -2.02 -19.20 -16.50
C GLY A 219 -2.08 -19.01 -18.02
N ASP A 220 -2.88 -18.06 -18.49
CA ASP A 220 -3.03 -17.75 -19.92
C ASP A 220 -1.70 -17.24 -20.53
N VAL A 221 -0.98 -16.36 -19.82
CA VAL A 221 0.35 -15.88 -20.26
C VAL A 221 1.34 -17.04 -20.29
N ARG A 222 1.36 -17.89 -19.26
CA ARG A 222 2.28 -19.05 -19.20
C ARG A 222 2.03 -20.04 -20.34
N GLN A 223 0.78 -20.26 -20.72
CA GLN A 223 0.39 -21.06 -21.88
C GLN A 223 0.88 -20.42 -23.18
N THR A 224 0.67 -19.11 -23.34
CA THR A 224 1.13 -18.35 -24.51
C THR A 224 2.63 -18.49 -24.72
N PHE A 225 3.42 -18.38 -23.66
CA PHE A 225 4.87 -18.56 -23.73
C PHE A 225 5.28 -19.99 -24.08
N GLY A 226 4.60 -21.00 -23.53
CA GLY A 226 4.86 -22.40 -23.87
C GLY A 226 4.61 -22.72 -25.35
N LEU A 227 3.64 -22.04 -25.97
CA LEU A 227 3.38 -22.17 -27.42
C LEU A 227 4.36 -21.36 -28.27
N ARG A 228 4.76 -20.17 -27.81
CA ARG A 228 5.62 -19.26 -28.59
C ARG A 228 7.09 -19.65 -28.59
N PHE A 229 7.57 -20.22 -27.49
CA PHE A 229 8.95 -20.62 -27.26
C PHE A 229 9.04 -22.08 -26.81
N PRO A 230 8.62 -23.04 -27.66
CA PRO A 230 8.46 -24.44 -27.26
C PRO A 230 9.78 -25.12 -26.86
N ASP A 231 10.92 -24.62 -27.34
CA ASP A 231 12.25 -25.18 -27.07
C ASP A 231 12.96 -24.52 -25.88
N LYS A 232 12.26 -23.68 -25.11
CA LYS A 232 12.84 -22.95 -23.97
C LYS A 232 12.10 -23.28 -22.69
N ASP A 233 12.86 -23.65 -21.67
CA ASP A 233 12.38 -23.65 -20.30
C ASP A 233 12.01 -22.22 -19.88
N ILE A 234 10.99 -22.11 -19.02
CA ILE A 234 10.44 -20.83 -18.57
C ILE A 234 10.44 -20.83 -17.04
N LEU A 235 11.17 -19.88 -16.49
CA LEU A 235 11.12 -19.44 -15.11
C LEU A 235 10.19 -18.24 -14.99
N ILE A 236 9.26 -18.28 -14.03
CA ILE A 236 8.53 -17.09 -13.60
C ILE A 236 9.43 -16.35 -12.62
N GLY A 237 10.17 -15.35 -13.12
CA GLY A 237 11.24 -14.67 -12.40
C GLY A 237 10.76 -13.72 -11.33
N GLU A 238 9.59 -13.13 -11.51
CA GLU A 238 8.91 -12.34 -10.49
C GLU A 238 7.42 -12.57 -10.60
N THR A 239 6.82 -12.87 -9.46
CA THR A 239 5.39 -12.79 -9.30
C THR A 239 5.04 -12.49 -7.85
N GLY A 240 4.01 -11.68 -7.67
CA GLY A 240 3.68 -11.13 -6.38
C GLY A 240 2.42 -10.29 -6.41
N TRP A 241 2.02 -9.81 -5.23
CA TRP A 241 0.93 -8.87 -5.10
C TRP A 241 1.19 -7.93 -3.90
N PRO A 242 0.91 -6.63 -4.01
CA PRO A 242 1.20 -5.69 -2.93
C PRO A 242 0.20 -5.83 -1.78
N SER A 243 0.72 -5.82 -0.56
CA SER A 243 -0.07 -5.97 0.67
C SER A 243 -0.75 -4.68 1.13
N GLN A 244 -0.29 -3.54 0.63
CA GLN A 244 -0.74 -2.19 0.99
C GLN A 244 -0.50 -1.23 -0.16
N GLY A 245 -1.19 -0.09 -0.13
CA GLY A 245 -0.98 1.01 -1.08
C GLY A 245 -2.27 1.42 -1.77
N ARG A 246 -2.13 1.85 -3.03
CA ARG A 246 -3.19 2.46 -3.84
C ARG A 246 -3.81 1.43 -4.79
N GLN A 247 -5.14 1.41 -4.91
CA GLN A 247 -5.81 0.63 -5.96
C GLN A 247 -5.42 1.15 -7.35
N ARG A 248 -5.09 0.24 -8.28
CA ARG A 248 -4.91 0.55 -9.70
C ARG A 248 -5.99 -0.18 -10.48
N GLU A 249 -6.94 0.57 -11.03
CA GLU A 249 -8.12 0.02 -11.70
C GLU A 249 -8.82 -1.06 -10.85
N THR A 250 -8.89 -2.31 -11.30
CA THR A 250 -9.50 -3.42 -10.55
C THR A 250 -8.55 -4.11 -9.57
N ALA A 251 -7.24 -3.82 -9.64
CA ALA A 251 -6.21 -4.42 -8.79
C ALA A 251 -6.12 -3.68 -7.45
N VAL A 252 -6.65 -4.31 -6.39
CA VAL A 252 -6.67 -3.77 -5.02
C VAL A 252 -5.55 -4.37 -4.17
N PRO A 253 -4.56 -3.58 -3.72
CA PRO A 253 -3.58 -4.00 -2.73
C PRO A 253 -4.24 -4.29 -1.38
N SER A 254 -3.94 -5.45 -0.80
CA SER A 254 -4.31 -5.78 0.59
C SER A 254 -3.57 -7.05 1.03
N ARG A 255 -3.35 -7.23 2.34
CA ARG A 255 -2.72 -8.45 2.88
C ARG A 255 -3.49 -9.72 2.50
N VAL A 256 -4.82 -9.68 2.54
CA VAL A 256 -5.67 -10.81 2.15
C VAL A 256 -5.53 -11.11 0.65
N ASN A 257 -5.54 -10.09 -0.22
CA ASN A 257 -5.36 -10.30 -1.65
C ASN A 257 -3.95 -10.80 -1.98
N GLN A 258 -2.93 -10.30 -1.28
CA GLN A 258 -1.58 -10.84 -1.38
C GLN A 258 -1.57 -12.33 -1.04
N ALA A 259 -2.11 -12.73 0.11
CA ALA A 259 -2.17 -14.14 0.49
C ALA A 259 -2.97 -14.99 -0.52
N LYS A 260 -4.12 -14.52 -1.01
CA LYS A 260 -4.92 -15.20 -2.05
C LYS A 260 -4.09 -15.44 -3.31
N PHE A 261 -3.42 -14.40 -3.82
CA PHE A 261 -2.61 -14.49 -5.01
C PHE A 261 -1.41 -15.41 -4.80
N MET A 262 -0.61 -15.19 -3.75
CA MET A 262 0.60 -15.97 -3.50
C MET A 262 0.30 -17.47 -3.32
N ARG A 263 -0.71 -17.81 -2.50
CA ARG A 263 -1.08 -19.20 -2.25
C ARG A 263 -1.67 -19.85 -3.50
N GLY A 264 -2.55 -19.16 -4.21
CA GLY A 264 -3.12 -19.68 -5.45
C GLY A 264 -2.07 -19.85 -6.55
N PHE A 265 -1.13 -18.91 -6.67
CA PHE A 265 -0.02 -18.99 -7.62
C PHE A 265 0.88 -20.18 -7.31
N VAL A 266 1.35 -20.34 -6.06
CA VAL A 266 2.22 -21.45 -5.67
C VAL A 266 1.54 -22.79 -5.95
N ALA A 267 0.27 -22.96 -5.54
CA ALA A 267 -0.47 -24.19 -5.79
C ALA A 267 -0.59 -24.50 -7.30
N MET A 268 -0.90 -23.48 -8.11
CA MET A 268 -0.97 -23.62 -9.57
C MET A 268 0.40 -23.96 -10.18
N ALA A 269 1.45 -23.26 -9.77
CA ALA A 269 2.80 -23.46 -10.28
C ALA A 269 3.31 -24.86 -9.96
N GLU A 270 3.15 -25.34 -8.72
CA GLU A 270 3.57 -26.68 -8.31
C GLU A 270 2.76 -27.78 -9.00
N ALA A 271 1.44 -27.61 -9.15
CA ALA A 271 0.59 -28.57 -9.86
C ALA A 271 0.98 -28.72 -11.34
N ASN A 272 1.55 -27.69 -11.95
CA ASN A 272 1.99 -27.71 -13.35
C ASN A 272 3.51 -27.86 -13.51
N GLY A 273 4.26 -28.10 -12.42
CA GLY A 273 5.72 -28.25 -12.45
C GLY A 273 6.46 -26.99 -12.92
N TRP A 274 5.93 -25.80 -12.69
CA TRP A 274 6.55 -24.55 -13.11
C TRP A 274 7.68 -24.13 -12.16
N HIS A 275 8.75 -23.59 -12.74
CA HIS A 275 9.80 -22.93 -11.98
C HIS A 275 9.39 -21.50 -11.66
N TYR A 276 9.59 -21.06 -10.41
CA TYR A 276 9.18 -19.73 -9.97
C TYR A 276 10.11 -19.10 -8.92
N ASN A 277 10.10 -17.77 -8.91
CA ASN A 277 10.68 -16.91 -7.88
C ASN A 277 9.65 -15.87 -7.42
N LEU A 278 9.42 -15.80 -6.11
CA LEU A 278 8.43 -14.90 -5.51
C LEU A 278 9.05 -13.53 -5.21
N ILE A 279 8.38 -12.44 -5.61
CA ILE A 279 8.77 -11.07 -5.24
C ILE A 279 7.91 -10.59 -4.06
N GLU A 280 8.50 -10.24 -2.92
CA GLU A 280 9.90 -10.46 -2.49
C GLU A 280 9.94 -10.95 -1.05
N ALA A 281 11.12 -11.34 -0.57
CA ALA A 281 11.32 -11.74 0.81
C ALA A 281 10.76 -10.70 1.81
N PHE A 282 11.24 -9.46 1.77
CA PHE A 282 10.95 -8.43 2.78
C PHE A 282 10.37 -7.18 2.14
N ASP A 283 9.42 -6.52 2.81
CA ASP A 283 8.96 -5.19 2.41
C ASP A 283 10.16 -4.21 2.35
N GLN A 284 10.29 -3.47 1.25
CA GLN A 284 11.43 -2.56 0.97
C GLN A 284 10.98 -1.09 0.93
N PRO A 285 10.98 -0.35 2.06
CA PRO A 285 10.43 1.01 2.12
C PRO A 285 11.00 2.00 1.09
N TRP A 286 12.28 1.87 0.73
CA TRP A 286 12.96 2.74 -0.24
C TRP A 286 12.35 2.66 -1.65
N LYS A 287 11.75 1.53 -2.04
CA LYS A 287 11.10 1.36 -3.36
C LYS A 287 9.96 2.33 -3.58
N ARG A 288 9.33 2.83 -2.50
CA ARG A 288 8.27 3.84 -2.61
C ARG A 288 8.72 5.15 -3.26
N LEU A 289 10.02 5.42 -3.37
CA LEU A 289 10.52 6.61 -4.07
C LEU A 289 10.29 6.53 -5.59
N ASN A 290 10.35 5.32 -6.18
CA ASN A 290 10.26 5.14 -7.63
C ASN A 290 9.04 4.29 -8.07
N GLU A 291 8.59 3.37 -7.23
CA GLU A 291 7.50 2.44 -7.49
C GLU A 291 6.15 2.88 -6.89
N GLY A 292 6.07 4.10 -6.34
CA GLY A 292 4.79 4.64 -5.88
C GLY A 292 4.30 4.09 -4.53
N ALA A 293 3.00 4.25 -4.29
CA ALA A 293 2.37 3.94 -3.01
C ALA A 293 2.47 2.46 -2.60
N VAL A 294 2.57 1.54 -3.56
CA VAL A 294 2.67 0.09 -3.32
C VAL A 294 4.09 -0.43 -3.23
N GLY A 295 5.08 0.31 -3.75
CA GLY A 295 6.45 -0.19 -3.99
C GLY A 295 7.13 -0.81 -2.78
N GLY A 296 6.83 -0.32 -1.58
CA GLY A 296 7.43 -0.84 -0.35
C GLY A 296 6.71 -2.03 0.29
N TYR A 297 5.72 -2.63 -0.35
CA TYR A 297 4.77 -3.54 0.31
C TYR A 297 4.59 -4.91 -0.36
N TRP A 298 5.55 -5.34 -1.16
CA TRP A 298 5.56 -6.62 -1.88
C TRP A 298 6.09 -7.80 -1.06
N GLY A 299 6.69 -7.53 0.09
CA GLY A 299 7.31 -8.52 0.97
C GLY A 299 6.36 -9.61 1.44
N LEU A 300 6.89 -10.82 1.60
CA LEU A 300 6.25 -11.92 2.32
C LEU A 300 6.37 -11.73 3.84
N PHE A 301 7.45 -11.09 4.25
CA PHE A 301 7.70 -10.53 5.58
C PHE A 301 7.61 -9.01 5.51
N ASP A 302 7.35 -8.35 6.65
CA ASP A 302 7.42 -6.89 6.72
C ASP A 302 8.88 -6.40 6.82
N ALA A 303 9.06 -5.08 6.82
CA ALA A 303 10.39 -4.45 6.83
C ALA A 303 11.15 -4.73 8.14
N ASP A 304 10.44 -5.12 9.21
CA ASP A 304 10.98 -5.57 10.50
C ASP A 304 11.16 -7.10 10.58
N ARG A 305 11.10 -7.79 9.43
CA ARG A 305 11.27 -9.25 9.25
C ARG A 305 10.18 -10.08 9.95
N GLN A 306 9.05 -9.46 10.29
CA GLN A 306 7.94 -10.18 10.89
C GLN A 306 7.05 -10.83 9.82
N GLU A 307 6.54 -12.01 10.14
CA GLU A 307 5.62 -12.76 9.28
C GLU A 307 4.30 -11.99 9.05
N LYS A 308 3.90 -11.86 7.79
CA LYS A 308 2.62 -11.23 7.42
C LYS A 308 1.46 -12.24 7.30
N GLY A 309 1.74 -13.54 7.42
CA GLY A 309 0.75 -14.62 7.23
C GLY A 309 0.40 -14.89 5.76
N ILE A 310 1.28 -14.51 4.84
CA ILE A 310 1.00 -14.55 3.40
C ILE A 310 1.01 -15.97 2.84
N LEU A 311 1.98 -16.78 3.24
CA LEU A 311 2.14 -18.15 2.72
C LEU A 311 1.41 -19.21 3.56
N ALA A 312 1.17 -18.94 4.84
CA ALA A 312 0.48 -19.85 5.76
C ALA A 312 -0.22 -19.12 6.91
N GLY A 313 -1.25 -19.74 7.48
CA GLY A 313 -2.02 -19.27 8.62
C GLY A 313 -3.09 -18.21 8.30
N PRO A 314 -3.83 -17.72 9.32
CA PRO A 314 -4.86 -16.69 9.13
C PRO A 314 -4.25 -15.33 8.75
N VAL A 315 -4.86 -14.63 7.78
CA VAL A 315 -4.42 -13.32 7.30
C VAL A 315 -5.48 -12.25 7.54
N SER A 316 -5.08 -11.05 7.97
CA SER A 316 -5.97 -9.91 8.18
C SER A 316 -5.47 -8.68 7.43
N ASN A 317 -6.39 -7.91 6.84
CA ASN A 317 -6.06 -6.62 6.21
C ASN A 317 -5.67 -5.55 7.25
N VAL A 318 -6.23 -5.64 8.46
CA VAL A 318 -5.94 -4.72 9.58
C VAL A 318 -5.67 -5.55 10.84
N PRO A 319 -4.45 -6.08 11.03
CA PRO A 319 -4.13 -6.96 12.15
C PRO A 319 -4.43 -6.35 13.52
N TYR A 320 -4.26 -5.02 13.65
CA TYR A 320 -4.49 -4.26 14.88
C TYR A 320 -5.93 -3.74 15.03
N TRP A 321 -6.90 -4.27 14.29
CA TRP A 321 -8.28 -3.77 14.31
C TRP A 321 -8.93 -3.75 15.71
N ARG A 322 -8.55 -4.66 16.61
CA ARG A 322 -9.03 -4.68 18.00
C ARG A 322 -8.54 -3.47 18.80
N VAL A 323 -7.29 -3.05 18.56
CA VAL A 323 -6.73 -1.83 19.16
C VAL A 323 -7.49 -0.61 18.62
N TRP A 324 -7.71 -0.54 17.31
CA TRP A 324 -8.47 0.55 16.70
C TRP A 324 -9.94 0.58 17.10
N LEU A 325 -10.55 -0.58 17.35
CA LEU A 325 -11.88 -0.66 17.96
C LEU A 325 -11.88 -0.05 19.38
N GLY A 326 -10.88 -0.36 20.20
CA GLY A 326 -10.72 0.24 21.53
C GLY A 326 -10.53 1.76 21.48
N VAL A 327 -9.63 2.25 20.60
CA VAL A 327 -9.41 3.69 20.36
C VAL A 327 -10.69 4.36 19.88
N GLY A 328 -11.40 3.75 18.92
CA GLY A 328 -12.69 4.23 18.44
C GLY A 328 -13.75 4.29 19.54
N GLY A 329 -13.79 3.30 20.42
CA GLY A 329 -14.66 3.28 21.60
C GLY A 329 -14.36 4.46 22.54
N ALA A 330 -13.09 4.77 22.77
CA ALA A 330 -12.67 5.92 23.56
C ALA A 330 -13.07 7.26 22.92
N ILE A 331 -12.92 7.41 21.60
CA ILE A 331 -13.34 8.61 20.84
C ILE A 331 -14.86 8.78 20.92
N LEU A 332 -15.62 7.70 20.71
CA LEU A 332 -17.08 7.70 20.84
C LEU A 332 -17.48 8.13 22.25
N LEU A 333 -16.92 7.51 23.29
CA LEU A 333 -17.20 7.87 24.68
C LEU A 333 -16.88 9.34 24.97
N ALA A 334 -15.72 9.83 24.52
CA ALA A 334 -15.33 11.23 24.69
C ALA A 334 -16.34 12.19 24.02
N ALA A 335 -16.85 11.85 22.83
CA ALA A 335 -17.90 12.63 22.16
C ALA A 335 -19.20 12.66 22.97
N LEU A 336 -19.63 11.52 23.52
CA LEU A 336 -20.84 11.42 24.35
C LEU A 336 -20.69 12.22 25.65
N VAL A 337 -19.53 12.11 26.33
CA VAL A 337 -19.22 12.86 27.55
C VAL A 337 -19.20 14.36 27.27
N LEU A 338 -18.55 14.77 26.18
CA LEU A 338 -18.47 16.17 25.80
C LEU A 338 -19.84 16.74 25.43
N GLY A 339 -20.64 16.02 24.63
CA GLY A 339 -21.99 16.40 24.26
C GLY A 339 -22.99 16.37 25.43
N GLY A 340 -22.78 15.49 26.42
CA GLY A 340 -23.59 15.41 27.64
C GLY A 340 -25.09 15.22 27.36
N ARG A 341 -25.93 15.86 28.20
CA ARG A 341 -27.39 15.79 28.06
C ARG A 341 -27.84 16.52 26.79
N VAL A 342 -28.80 15.94 26.06
CA VAL A 342 -29.42 16.55 24.87
C VAL A 342 -30.88 16.94 25.14
N ARG A 343 -31.41 17.92 24.39
CA ARG A 343 -32.77 18.47 24.60
C ARG A 343 -33.82 18.03 23.57
N SER A 344 -33.40 17.48 22.42
CA SER A 344 -34.31 17.11 21.33
C SER A 344 -34.05 15.68 20.85
N THR A 345 -35.09 15.01 20.34
CA THR A 345 -35.00 13.68 19.70
C THR A 345 -33.95 13.67 18.59
N ARG A 346 -33.92 14.73 17.76
CA ARG A 346 -32.91 14.87 16.69
C ARG A 346 -31.49 14.85 17.25
N ASN A 347 -31.21 15.59 18.32
CA ASN A 347 -29.87 15.62 18.91
C ASN A 347 -29.53 14.31 19.62
N ALA A 348 -30.51 13.63 20.20
CA ALA A 348 -30.33 12.30 20.78
C ALA A 348 -29.94 11.25 19.74
N LEU A 349 -30.51 11.33 18.53
CA LEU A 349 -30.11 10.47 17.42
C LEU A 349 -28.73 10.88 16.88
N ALA A 350 -28.47 12.18 16.73
CA ALA A 350 -27.28 12.67 16.07
C ALA A 350 -25.98 12.49 16.89
N LEU A 351 -26.01 12.68 18.22
CA LEU A 351 -24.78 12.70 19.02
C LEU A 351 -24.04 11.34 19.03
N PRO A 352 -24.70 10.18 19.26
CA PRO A 352 -24.01 8.90 19.20
C PRO A 352 -23.52 8.53 17.80
N LEU A 353 -24.32 8.83 16.77
CA LEU A 353 -23.94 8.57 15.37
C LEU A 353 -22.75 9.43 14.93
N LEU A 354 -22.71 10.70 15.34
CA LEU A 354 -21.56 11.58 15.15
C LEU A 354 -20.29 10.97 15.78
N GLY A 355 -20.40 10.50 17.02
CA GLY A 355 -19.28 9.86 17.71
C GLY A 355 -18.79 8.60 16.99
N ALA A 356 -19.69 7.78 16.46
CA ALA A 356 -19.33 6.58 15.70
C ALA A 356 -18.63 6.91 14.37
N VAL A 357 -19.15 7.87 13.61
CA VAL A 357 -18.50 8.35 12.37
C VAL A 357 -17.12 8.92 12.66
N ALA A 358 -16.98 9.72 13.72
CA ALA A 358 -15.70 10.29 14.12
C ALA A 358 -14.71 9.21 14.57
N ALA A 359 -15.16 8.22 15.33
CA ALA A 359 -14.36 7.08 15.77
C ALA A 359 -13.80 6.28 14.58
N CYS A 360 -14.65 5.93 13.60
CA CYS A 360 -14.19 5.22 12.41
C CYS A 360 -13.26 6.06 11.54
N SER A 361 -13.62 7.31 11.25
CA SER A 361 -12.82 8.18 10.37
C SER A 361 -11.44 8.50 10.94
N ILE A 362 -11.35 8.91 12.21
CA ILE A 362 -10.08 9.23 12.87
C ILE A 362 -9.22 7.97 13.02
N GLY A 363 -9.81 6.85 13.43
CA GLY A 363 -9.08 5.59 13.57
C GLY A 363 -8.53 5.07 12.23
N THR A 364 -9.32 5.16 11.15
CA THR A 364 -8.86 4.76 9.81
C THR A 364 -7.78 5.67 9.28
N TRP A 365 -7.87 6.99 9.51
CA TRP A 365 -6.80 7.91 9.14
C TRP A 365 -5.50 7.61 9.90
N ALA A 366 -5.60 7.27 11.20
CA ALA A 366 -4.46 6.91 12.01
C ALA A 366 -3.83 5.57 11.59
N GLU A 367 -4.64 4.55 11.26
CA GLU A 367 -4.12 3.28 10.71
C GLU A 367 -3.46 3.48 9.35
N LEU A 368 -4.09 4.25 8.45
CA LEU A 368 -3.51 4.56 7.15
C LEU A 368 -2.16 5.27 7.33
N THR A 369 -2.10 6.26 8.22
CA THR A 369 -0.85 6.98 8.54
C THR A 369 0.22 6.03 9.07
N ARG A 370 -0.12 5.14 10.00
CA ARG A 370 0.81 4.15 10.57
C ARG A 370 1.46 3.28 9.50
N VAL A 371 0.70 2.96 8.45
CA VAL A 371 1.21 2.20 7.30
C VAL A 371 2.00 3.11 6.36
N THR A 372 1.45 4.27 5.98
CA THR A 372 1.96 5.02 4.81
C THR A 372 2.94 6.14 5.13
N ALA A 373 3.07 6.60 6.37
CA ALA A 373 3.96 7.69 6.73
C ALA A 373 5.43 7.23 6.73
N ARG A 374 6.28 8.02 6.07
CA ARG A 374 7.70 7.73 5.81
C ARG A 374 8.63 8.68 6.53
N SER A 375 8.18 9.90 6.74
CA SER A 375 9.00 11.00 7.21
C SER A 375 8.33 11.76 8.37
N PRO A 376 9.11 12.49 9.20
CA PRO A 376 8.56 13.25 10.31
C PRO A 376 7.51 14.29 9.90
N ASP A 377 7.62 14.89 8.72
CA ASP A 377 6.65 15.84 8.16
C ASP A 377 5.32 15.19 7.78
N GLU A 378 5.34 13.96 7.23
CA GLU A 378 4.12 13.19 6.96
C GLU A 378 3.40 12.83 8.27
N TRP A 379 4.16 12.44 9.31
CA TRP A 379 3.63 12.21 10.65
C TRP A 379 3.05 13.49 11.28
N ALA A 380 3.74 14.62 11.15
CA ALA A 380 3.27 15.91 11.67
C ALA A 380 1.97 16.34 10.96
N TRP A 381 1.92 16.23 9.64
CA TRP A 381 0.71 16.52 8.85
C TRP A 381 -0.46 15.64 9.27
N ALA A 382 -0.24 14.34 9.44
CA ALA A 382 -1.27 13.43 9.89
C ALA A 382 -1.79 13.77 11.30
N ALA A 383 -0.90 14.13 12.23
CA ALA A 383 -1.26 14.57 13.57
C ALA A 383 -2.11 15.86 13.55
N VAL A 384 -1.75 16.83 12.70
CA VAL A 384 -2.56 18.05 12.49
C VAL A 384 -3.98 17.70 12.03
N LEU A 385 -4.13 16.74 11.13
CA LEU A 385 -5.46 16.31 10.66
C LEU A 385 -6.26 15.54 11.71
N VAL A 386 -5.61 14.75 12.56
CA VAL A 386 -6.27 14.15 13.74
C VAL A 386 -6.79 15.25 14.67
N MET A 387 -5.95 16.25 14.99
CA MET A 387 -6.34 17.36 15.85
C MET A 387 -7.47 18.21 15.26
N LEU A 388 -7.45 18.43 13.95
CA LEU A 388 -8.55 19.08 13.23
C LEU A 388 -9.85 18.29 13.38
N ASN A 389 -9.83 16.98 13.13
CA ASN A 389 -11.01 16.13 13.25
C ASN A 389 -11.55 16.06 14.69
N LEU A 390 -10.68 15.99 15.69
CA LEU A 390 -11.06 16.06 17.11
C LEU A 390 -11.68 17.42 17.45
N SER A 391 -11.16 18.51 16.91
CA SER A 391 -11.72 19.86 17.10
C SER A 391 -13.10 20.00 16.45
N VAL A 392 -13.28 19.43 15.26
CA VAL A 392 -14.58 19.40 14.57
C VAL A 392 -15.59 18.52 15.32
N LEU A 393 -15.16 17.35 15.80
CA LEU A 393 -15.97 16.49 16.67
C LEU A 393 -16.41 17.24 17.93
N ALA A 394 -15.47 17.92 18.60
CA ALA A 394 -15.76 18.66 19.81
C ALA A 394 -16.77 19.78 19.58
N HIS A 395 -16.60 20.55 18.50
CA HIS A 395 -17.52 21.60 18.09
C HIS A 395 -18.92 21.04 17.82
N ALA A 396 -19.02 19.95 17.06
CA ALA A 396 -20.30 19.32 16.72
C ALA A 396 -20.99 18.70 17.94
N ALA A 397 -20.26 18.00 18.81
CA ALA A 397 -20.81 17.41 20.03
C ALA A 397 -21.36 18.47 20.99
N LEU A 398 -20.60 19.56 21.22
CA LEU A 398 -21.05 20.69 22.03
C LEU A 398 -22.27 21.40 21.42
N ALA A 399 -22.35 21.47 20.09
CA ALA A 399 -23.50 22.06 19.41
C ALA A 399 -24.80 21.27 19.62
N LEU A 400 -24.71 19.95 19.75
CA LEU A 400 -25.82 19.03 20.01
C LEU A 400 -26.23 18.97 21.50
N SER A 401 -25.33 19.41 22.40
CA SER A 401 -25.57 19.43 23.85
C SER A 401 -26.74 20.33 24.27
N ALA A 402 -27.19 20.17 25.51
CA ALA A 402 -28.12 21.07 26.19
C ALA A 402 -27.54 22.48 26.43
N ARG A 403 -26.21 22.66 26.24
CA ARG A 403 -25.47 23.92 26.44
C ARG A 403 -25.70 24.52 27.83
N GLU A 404 -25.38 23.75 28.86
CA GLU A 404 -25.47 24.19 30.25
C GLU A 404 -24.07 24.26 30.89
N GLY A 405 -23.85 25.26 31.74
CA GLY A 405 -22.62 25.44 32.50
C GLY A 405 -21.39 25.64 31.61
N TRP A 406 -20.34 24.84 31.83
CA TRP A 406 -19.09 24.97 31.07
C TRP A 406 -19.25 24.64 29.58
N ARG A 407 -20.24 23.81 29.20
CA ARG A 407 -20.47 23.41 27.80
C ARG A 407 -20.95 24.58 26.95
N GLU A 408 -21.72 25.50 27.52
CA GLU A 408 -22.14 26.72 26.83
C GLU A 408 -20.94 27.62 26.50
N ARG A 409 -20.07 27.85 27.49
CA ARG A 409 -18.84 28.65 27.32
C ARG A 409 -17.90 28.01 26.30
N ALA A 410 -17.70 26.70 26.38
CA ALA A 410 -16.88 25.95 25.44
C ALA A 410 -17.47 26.00 24.02
N PHE A 411 -18.78 25.77 23.88
CA PHE A 411 -19.48 25.88 22.61
C PHE A 411 -19.32 27.28 22.00
N ALA A 412 -19.59 28.34 22.76
CA ALA A 412 -19.48 29.71 22.27
C ALA A 412 -18.04 30.05 21.84
N TRP A 413 -17.03 29.54 22.56
CA TRP A 413 -15.63 29.72 22.18
C TRP A 413 -15.28 29.00 20.86
N MET A 414 -15.77 27.79 20.66
CA MET A 414 -15.58 27.05 19.40
C MET A 414 -16.40 27.63 18.26
N GLU A 415 -17.63 28.07 18.52
CA GLU A 415 -18.53 28.64 17.52
C GLU A 415 -17.95 29.90 16.88
N ARG A 416 -17.32 30.77 17.68
CA ARG A 416 -16.59 31.96 17.18
C ARG A 416 -15.43 31.61 16.25
N ARG A 417 -14.92 30.37 16.31
CA ARG A 417 -13.79 29.86 15.51
C ARG A 417 -14.22 28.84 14.45
N ALA A 418 -15.51 28.50 14.38
CA ALA A 418 -15.99 27.42 13.53
C ALA A 418 -15.75 27.70 12.04
N GLY A 419 -15.85 28.97 11.62
CA GLY A 419 -15.51 29.37 10.26
C GLY A 419 -14.06 29.05 9.88
N TRP A 420 -13.12 29.16 10.83
CA TRP A 420 -11.72 28.78 10.63
C TRP A 420 -11.53 27.26 10.62
N LEU A 421 -12.27 26.51 11.45
CA LEU A 421 -12.25 25.04 11.40
C LEU A 421 -12.68 24.51 10.02
N VAL A 422 -13.74 25.08 9.44
CA VAL A 422 -14.17 24.75 8.07
C VAL A 422 -13.10 25.14 7.05
N ALA A 423 -12.53 26.34 7.16
CA ALA A 423 -11.50 26.81 6.23
C ALA A 423 -10.24 25.92 6.28
N MET A 424 -9.82 25.48 7.48
CA MET A 424 -8.70 24.54 7.63
C MET A 424 -9.01 23.17 7.04
N ALA A 425 -10.24 22.65 7.22
CA ALA A 425 -10.66 21.40 6.58
C ALA A 425 -10.73 21.52 5.05
N GLY A 426 -11.22 22.65 4.53
CA GLY A 426 -11.20 22.94 3.10
C GLY A 426 -9.77 23.09 2.58
N PHE A 427 -8.86 23.71 3.33
CA PHE A 427 -7.45 23.82 2.98
C PHE A 427 -6.78 22.45 2.89
N ALA A 428 -6.97 21.61 3.92
CA ALA A 428 -6.49 20.22 3.88
C ALA A 428 -7.05 19.47 2.65
N GLY A 429 -8.35 19.62 2.36
CA GLY A 429 -8.98 19.07 1.16
C GLY A 429 -8.40 19.57 -0.15
N ALA A 430 -8.11 20.87 -0.26
CA ALA A 430 -7.50 21.45 -1.44
C ALA A 430 -6.07 20.95 -1.66
N VAL A 431 -5.23 20.93 -0.61
CA VAL A 431 -3.86 20.39 -0.67
C VAL A 431 -3.87 18.93 -1.11
N MET A 432 -4.73 18.12 -0.49
CA MET A 432 -4.88 16.71 -0.83
C MET A 432 -5.40 16.51 -2.25
N MET A 433 -6.40 17.30 -2.68
CA MET A 433 -6.93 17.21 -4.05
C MET A 433 -5.86 17.56 -5.08
N LEU A 434 -5.11 18.65 -4.87
CA LEU A 434 -4.01 19.01 -5.77
C LEU A 434 -2.96 17.91 -5.83
N ALA A 435 -2.59 17.33 -4.67
CA ALA A 435 -1.69 16.20 -4.64
C ALA A 435 -2.23 14.99 -5.43
N MET A 436 -3.52 14.69 -5.33
CA MET A 436 -4.16 13.61 -6.12
C MET A 436 -4.22 13.93 -7.62
N VAL A 437 -4.39 15.19 -8.00
CA VAL A 437 -4.49 15.59 -9.41
C VAL A 437 -3.13 15.66 -10.08
N PHE A 438 -2.08 16.09 -9.39
CA PHE A 438 -0.76 16.33 -9.99
C PHE A 438 0.24 15.20 -9.71
N ASP A 439 0.19 14.59 -8.53
CA ASP A 439 1.15 13.56 -8.09
C ASP A 439 0.49 12.38 -7.31
N PRO A 440 -0.45 11.64 -7.95
CA PRO A 440 -1.19 10.57 -7.27
C PRO A 440 -0.37 9.30 -7.02
N ARG A 441 0.67 9.05 -7.82
CA ARG A 441 1.41 7.77 -7.86
C ARG A 441 1.93 7.34 -6.48
N TYR A 442 2.33 8.31 -5.65
CA TYR A 442 2.97 8.07 -4.36
C TYR A 442 2.03 8.13 -3.16
N ARG A 443 0.72 8.28 -3.39
CA ARG A 443 -0.24 8.69 -2.34
C ARG A 443 -1.46 7.79 -2.27
N SER A 444 -1.83 7.43 -1.04
CA SER A 444 -3.12 6.80 -0.73
C SER A 444 -4.23 7.85 -0.62
N PHE A 445 -5.47 7.44 -0.86
CA PHE A 445 -6.61 8.36 -0.81
C PHE A 445 -6.92 8.80 0.63
N PRO A 446 -7.03 10.11 0.90
CA PRO A 446 -7.17 10.63 2.25
C PRO A 446 -8.62 10.78 2.72
N SER A 447 -9.55 10.02 2.13
CA SER A 447 -11.00 10.12 2.38
C SER A 447 -11.37 10.08 3.87
N ALA A 448 -10.72 9.21 4.64
CA ALA A 448 -10.94 9.10 6.08
C ALA A 448 -10.61 10.38 6.86
N ALA A 449 -9.65 11.19 6.38
CA ALA A 449 -9.24 12.42 7.05
C ALA A 449 -10.26 13.56 6.91
N LEU A 450 -11.17 13.50 5.94
CA LEU A 450 -12.07 14.61 5.60
C LEU A 450 -13.55 14.27 5.66
N VAL A 451 -13.93 13.00 5.76
CA VAL A 451 -15.35 12.61 5.81
C VAL A 451 -16.08 13.25 6.99
N LEU A 452 -15.47 13.32 8.17
CA LEU A 452 -16.09 13.92 9.35
C LEU A 452 -16.34 15.43 9.19
N PRO A 453 -15.34 16.28 8.86
CA PRO A 453 -15.60 17.70 8.64
C PRO A 453 -16.54 17.97 7.47
N ALA A 454 -16.45 17.22 6.38
CA ALA A 454 -17.39 17.35 5.26
C ALA A 454 -18.83 17.12 5.74
N LEU A 455 -19.11 16.04 6.46
CA LEU A 455 -20.46 15.72 6.94
C LEU A 455 -20.96 16.70 8.01
N VAL A 456 -20.11 17.07 8.98
CA VAL A 456 -20.48 17.99 10.06
C VAL A 456 -20.93 19.33 9.49
N TYR A 457 -20.13 19.91 8.60
CA TYR A 457 -20.40 21.24 8.07
C TYR A 457 -21.38 21.24 6.88
N LEU A 458 -21.57 20.09 6.23
CA LEU A 458 -22.71 19.87 5.35
C LEU A 458 -24.02 19.98 6.13
N VAL A 459 -24.15 19.29 7.27
CA VAL A 459 -25.39 19.28 8.06
C VAL A 459 -25.58 20.57 8.85
N ARG A 460 -24.48 21.14 9.37
CA ARG A 460 -24.47 22.34 10.22
C ARG A 460 -23.47 23.36 9.68
N PRO A 461 -23.87 24.16 8.67
CA PRO A 461 -22.99 25.18 8.13
C PRO A 461 -22.74 26.30 9.14
N VAL A 462 -21.58 26.94 9.03
CA VAL A 462 -21.16 28.05 9.90
C VAL A 462 -20.63 29.20 9.06
N GLY A 463 -20.74 30.43 9.57
CA GLY A 463 -20.16 31.60 8.92
C GLY A 463 -18.63 31.63 9.02
N GLY A 464 -17.95 32.04 7.97
CA GLY A 464 -16.49 32.07 7.93
C GLY A 464 -15.89 32.97 6.85
N PRO A 465 -14.57 32.87 6.62
CA PRO A 465 -13.84 33.65 5.63
C PRO A 465 -14.30 33.28 4.20
N ARG A 466 -15.11 34.16 3.59
CA ARG A 466 -15.84 33.84 2.35
C ARG A 466 -14.94 33.65 1.14
N ARG A 467 -13.90 34.47 0.97
CA ARG A 467 -13.03 34.43 -0.23
C ARG A 467 -12.25 33.11 -0.25
N GLU A 468 -11.75 32.73 0.90
CA GLU A 468 -11.00 31.51 1.16
C GLU A 468 -11.90 30.29 0.93
N MET A 469 -13.11 30.26 1.50
CA MET A 469 -14.06 29.17 1.28
C MET A 469 -14.46 28.99 -0.20
N VAL A 470 -14.65 30.08 -0.95
CA VAL A 470 -14.90 30.02 -2.40
C VAL A 470 -13.71 29.40 -3.13
N LEU A 471 -12.49 29.91 -2.87
CA LEU A 471 -11.29 29.40 -3.50
C LEU A 471 -11.08 27.90 -3.22
N LEU A 472 -11.24 27.48 -1.97
CA LEU A 472 -11.10 26.09 -1.55
C LEU A 472 -12.14 25.19 -2.21
N ALA A 473 -13.40 25.64 -2.29
CA ALA A 473 -14.46 24.89 -2.96
C ALA A 473 -14.18 24.73 -4.47
N LEU A 474 -13.65 25.78 -5.11
CA LEU A 474 -13.27 25.73 -6.52
C LEU A 474 -12.11 24.76 -6.77
N ILE A 475 -11.05 24.81 -5.96
CA ILE A 475 -9.90 23.90 -6.10
C ILE A 475 -10.34 22.44 -5.92
N ILE A 476 -11.08 22.15 -4.85
CA ILE A 476 -11.55 20.79 -4.59
C ILE A 476 -12.48 20.32 -5.71
N GLY A 477 -13.48 21.14 -6.07
CA GLY A 477 -14.47 20.80 -7.09
C GLY A 477 -13.85 20.60 -8.47
N ALA A 478 -12.95 21.49 -8.89
CA ALA A 478 -12.25 21.39 -10.17
C ALA A 478 -11.36 20.15 -10.27
N GLY A 479 -10.86 19.64 -9.14
CA GLY A 479 -10.01 18.43 -9.11
C GLY A 479 -10.77 17.10 -9.20
N ILE A 480 -12.10 17.07 -8.98
CA ILE A 480 -12.88 15.82 -8.96
C ILE A 480 -12.84 15.08 -10.31
N ALA A 481 -13.06 15.79 -11.42
CA ALA A 481 -13.06 15.15 -12.74
C ALA A 481 -11.63 14.74 -13.20
N PRO A 482 -10.60 15.61 -13.09
CA PRO A 482 -9.23 15.23 -13.42
C PRO A 482 -8.71 14.05 -12.61
N GLN A 483 -9.00 13.98 -11.30
CA GLN A 483 -8.53 12.84 -10.50
C GLN A 483 -9.24 11.53 -10.90
N LEU A 484 -10.55 11.54 -11.20
CA LEU A 484 -11.24 10.34 -11.70
C LEU A 484 -10.69 9.90 -13.07
N TYR A 485 -10.39 10.86 -13.95
CA TYR A 485 -9.81 10.57 -15.25
C TYR A 485 -8.43 9.91 -15.13
N ARG A 486 -7.56 10.42 -14.25
CA ARG A 486 -6.23 9.84 -14.01
C ARG A 486 -6.28 8.44 -13.38
N GLU A 487 -7.27 8.16 -12.54
CA GLU A 487 -7.36 6.90 -11.79
C GLU A 487 -8.17 5.79 -12.46
N GLY A 488 -8.93 6.15 -13.49
CA GLY A 488 -9.87 5.24 -14.12
C GLY A 488 -11.15 5.04 -13.31
N LEU A 489 -12.24 4.77 -14.00
CA LEU A 489 -13.57 4.65 -13.39
C LEU A 489 -13.77 3.35 -12.61
N LEU A 490 -12.88 2.37 -12.79
CA LEU A 490 -12.87 1.10 -12.05
C LEU A 490 -12.27 1.23 -10.65
N ASN A 491 -11.61 2.36 -10.36
CA ASN A 491 -10.97 2.60 -9.07
C ASN A 491 -11.99 3.05 -8.01
N GLN A 492 -12.38 2.13 -7.13
CA GLN A 492 -13.38 2.40 -6.08
C GLN A 492 -12.87 3.38 -5.01
N GLN A 493 -11.58 3.36 -4.70
CA GLN A 493 -10.99 4.31 -3.76
C GLN A 493 -11.03 5.74 -4.33
N ALA A 494 -10.85 5.91 -5.64
CA ALA A 494 -10.98 7.21 -6.33
C ALA A 494 -12.40 7.76 -6.27
N TRP A 495 -13.41 6.90 -6.42
CA TRP A 495 -14.81 7.27 -6.21
C TRP A 495 -15.09 7.68 -4.76
N GLY A 496 -14.54 6.93 -3.79
CA GLY A 496 -14.66 7.29 -2.38
C GLY A 496 -14.10 8.69 -2.10
N TRP A 497 -12.94 9.02 -2.68
CA TRP A 497 -12.36 10.36 -2.59
C TRP A 497 -13.18 11.43 -3.30
N ALA A 498 -13.72 11.14 -4.50
CA ALA A 498 -14.61 12.04 -5.23
C ALA A 498 -15.87 12.39 -4.43
N VAL A 499 -16.48 11.40 -3.77
CA VAL A 499 -17.67 11.60 -2.94
C VAL A 499 -17.34 12.47 -1.73
N VAL A 500 -16.26 12.17 -0.98
CA VAL A 500 -15.86 13.00 0.17
C VAL A 500 -15.53 14.43 -0.26
N SER A 501 -14.87 14.59 -1.41
CA SER A 501 -14.54 15.90 -1.99
C SER A 501 -15.80 16.68 -2.36
N LEU A 502 -16.78 16.04 -3.00
CA LEU A 502 -18.07 16.65 -3.32
C LEU A 502 -18.81 17.08 -2.04
N LEU A 503 -18.85 16.22 -1.02
CA LEU A 503 -19.45 16.56 0.28
C LEU A 503 -18.76 17.79 0.90
N MET A 504 -17.44 17.88 0.81
CA MET A 504 -16.68 19.03 1.29
C MET A 504 -16.99 20.31 0.49
N VAL A 505 -17.09 20.23 -0.84
CA VAL A 505 -17.49 21.37 -1.68
C VAL A 505 -18.87 21.87 -1.31
N VAL A 506 -19.84 20.97 -1.14
CA VAL A 506 -21.20 21.35 -0.73
C VAL A 506 -21.20 21.92 0.69
N ALA A 507 -20.40 21.37 1.62
CA ALA A 507 -20.25 21.91 2.97
C ALA A 507 -19.71 23.35 2.96
N LEU A 508 -18.64 23.61 2.21
CA LEU A 508 -18.07 24.95 2.01
C LEU A 508 -19.11 25.91 1.42
N TRP A 509 -19.83 25.47 0.38
CA TRP A 509 -20.87 26.26 -0.26
C TRP A 509 -22.03 26.60 0.68
N ARG A 510 -22.48 25.66 1.52
CA ARG A 510 -23.51 25.93 2.53
C ARG A 510 -23.03 26.92 3.58
N CYS A 511 -21.75 26.86 3.99
CA CYS A 511 -21.14 27.81 4.92
C CYS A 511 -21.11 29.24 4.36
N LEU A 512 -20.88 29.42 3.05
CA LEU A 512 -20.93 30.74 2.39
C LEU A 512 -22.29 31.45 2.52
N ARG A 513 -23.38 30.66 2.54
CA ARG A 513 -24.75 31.16 2.63
C ARG A 513 -25.16 31.58 4.04
N VAL A 514 -24.37 31.24 5.06
CA VAL A 514 -24.61 31.70 6.43
C VAL A 514 -24.27 33.19 6.49
N ARG A 515 -25.27 34.02 6.82
CA ARG A 515 -25.06 35.46 7.05
C ARG A 515 -24.30 35.63 8.36
N LYS A 516 -23.33 36.55 8.40
CA LYS A 516 -22.76 37.01 9.68
C LYS A 516 -23.91 37.70 10.42
N VAL A 517 -24.29 37.15 11.57
CA VAL A 517 -25.19 37.83 12.52
C VAL A 517 -24.37 38.85 13.29
#